data_AF-A0A9Q1EWS1-F1
#
_entry.id   AF-A0A9Q1EWS1-F1
#
_cell.length_a   1.000
_cell.length_b   1.000
_cell.length_c   1.000
_cell.angle_alpha   90.00
_cell.angle_beta   90.00
_cell.angle_gamma   90.00
#
_symmetry.space_group_name_H-M   'P 1'
#
loop_
_entity.id
_entity.type
_entity.pdbx_description
1 polymer ?
#
loop_
_entity_poly.entity_id
_entity_poly.type
_entity_poly.pdbx_seq_one_letter_code
_entity_poly.pdbx_strand_id
1 'polypeptide(L)'
;MANIKARDLLSKIRIVRKSIASVLTVINQTQKENLRKFYKGKKYKPLDLRPKKTRAIRQMLNKHEEGLKTRKMQRNARLYPIRKFAVKA
;
A
#
# COMPACT_ATOMS: atom_id res chain seq x y z
N MET A 1 49.99 22.38 6.69
CA MET A 1 49.45 21.15 6.04
C MET A 1 48.48 20.34 6.91
N ALA A 2 48.57 20.37 8.25
CA ALA A 2 47.67 19.61 9.13
C ALA A 2 46.17 20.03 9.05
N ASN A 3 45.88 21.33 8.88
CA ASN A 3 44.51 21.85 8.77
C ASN A 3 43.73 21.44 7.50
N ILE A 4 44.43 21.02 6.43
CA ILE A 4 43.80 20.61 5.17
C ILE A 4 43.28 19.17 5.28
N LYS A 5 44.04 18.27 5.94
CA LYS A 5 43.64 16.87 6.17
C LYS A 5 42.40 16.76 7.07
N ALA A 6 42.30 17.58 8.10
CA ALA A 6 41.13 17.59 9.00
C ALA A 6 39.84 18.03 8.29
N ARG A 7 39.90 19.05 7.43
CA ARG A 7 38.75 19.50 6.62
C ARG A 7 38.27 18.41 5.65
N ASP A 8 39.20 17.72 4.98
CA ASP A 8 38.89 16.67 4.02
C ASP A 8 38.22 15.44 4.69
N LEU A 9 38.70 15.06 5.88
CA LEU A 9 38.08 14.01 6.71
C LEU A 9 36.64 14.37 7.11
N LEU A 10 36.41 15.61 7.56
CA LEU A 10 35.08 16.08 7.94
C LEU A 10 34.09 16.10 6.77
N SER A 11 34.54 16.49 5.57
CA SER A 11 33.71 16.41 4.36
C SER A 11 33.37 14.97 3.95
N LYS A 12 34.29 14.02 4.17
CA LYS A 12 34.10 12.61 3.80
C LYS A 12 33.09 11.87 4.69
N ILE A 13 32.92 12.27 5.96
CA ILE A 13 31.96 11.62 6.88
C ILE A 13 30.54 11.60 6.30
N ARG A 14 30.06 12.71 5.73
CA ARG A 14 28.72 12.78 5.14
C ARG A 14 28.58 11.83 3.95
N ILE A 15 29.60 11.77 3.11
CA ILE A 15 29.62 10.92 1.90
C ILE A 15 29.58 9.45 2.30
N VAL A 16 30.43 9.04 3.25
CA VAL A 16 30.48 7.66 3.75
C VAL A 16 29.16 7.26 4.40
N ARG A 17 28.57 8.12 5.26
CA ARG A 17 27.27 7.85 5.88
C ARG A 17 26.15 7.67 4.85
N LYS A 18 26.14 8.49 3.81
CA LYS A 18 25.18 8.35 2.70
C LYS A 18 25.40 7.06 1.92
N SER A 19 26.65 6.72 1.60
CA SER A 19 26.99 5.47 0.91
C SER A 19 26.52 4.24 1.70
N ILE A 20 26.80 4.20 3.00
CA ILE A 20 26.35 3.11 3.90
C ILE A 20 24.82 3.03 3.90
N ALA A 21 24.12 4.17 4.05
CA ALA A 21 22.66 4.20 4.03
C ALA A 21 22.10 3.72 2.68
N SER A 22 22.72 4.09 1.55
CA SER A 22 22.33 3.65 0.22
C SER A 22 22.45 2.13 0.05
N VAL A 23 23.57 1.53 0.46
CA VAL A 23 23.78 0.08 0.39
C VAL A 23 22.77 -0.68 1.25
N LEU A 24 22.56 -0.25 2.50
CA LEU A 24 21.57 -0.85 3.38
C LEU A 24 20.15 -0.72 2.84
N THR A 25 19.83 0.40 2.17
CA THR A 25 18.52 0.61 1.53
C THR A 25 18.29 -0.41 0.43
N VAL A 26 19.28 -0.66 -0.43
CA VAL A 26 19.18 -1.66 -1.52
C VAL A 26 19.00 -3.08 -0.94
N ILE A 27 19.77 -3.44 0.09
CA ILE A 27 19.63 -4.74 0.78
C ILE A 27 18.21 -4.89 1.35
N ASN A 28 17.70 -3.88 2.04
CA ASN A 28 16.35 -3.91 2.62
C ASN A 28 15.25 -3.99 1.55
N GLN A 29 15.41 -3.28 0.43
CA GLN A 29 14.47 -3.32 -0.69
C GLN A 29 14.40 -4.73 -1.31
N THR A 30 15.56 -5.30 -1.67
CA THR A 30 15.65 -6.63 -2.29
C THR A 30 15.12 -7.73 -1.36
N GLN A 31 15.46 -7.69 -0.07
CA GLN A 31 14.93 -8.62 0.92
C GLN A 31 13.39 -8.52 1.02
N LYS A 32 12.86 -7.30 1.12
CA LYS A 32 11.41 -7.09 1.25
C LYS A 32 10.65 -7.51 -0.01
N GLU A 33 11.21 -7.29 -1.20
CA GLU A 33 10.65 -7.78 -2.45
C GLU A 33 10.56 -9.31 -2.50
N ASN A 34 11.64 -9.99 -2.10
CA ASN A 34 11.67 -11.45 -2.05
C ASN A 34 10.64 -12.00 -1.04
N LEU A 35 10.50 -11.37 0.13
CA LEU A 35 9.46 -11.71 1.10
C LEU A 35 8.04 -11.47 0.54
N ARG A 36 7.82 -10.37 -0.18
CA ARG A 36 6.53 -10.10 -0.84
C ARG A 36 6.20 -11.16 -1.88
N LYS A 37 7.18 -11.62 -2.66
CA LYS A 37 7.02 -12.72 -3.63
C LYS A 37 6.65 -14.02 -2.91
N PHE A 38 7.38 -14.38 -1.86
CA PHE A 38 7.13 -15.60 -1.07
C PHE A 38 5.76 -15.64 -0.39
N TYR A 39 5.28 -14.50 0.15
CA TYR A 39 3.97 -14.41 0.79
C TYR A 39 2.84 -14.04 -0.19
N LYS A 40 3.10 -13.94 -1.50
CA LYS A 40 2.06 -13.69 -2.50
C LYS A 40 1.06 -14.86 -2.49
N GLY A 41 -0.24 -14.56 -2.54
CA GLY A 41 -1.31 -15.57 -2.53
C GLY A 41 -1.61 -16.23 -1.17
N LYS A 42 -0.69 -16.18 -0.19
CA LYS A 42 -0.95 -16.74 1.14
C LYS A 42 -2.03 -15.94 1.88
N LYS A 43 -2.94 -16.66 2.56
CA LYS A 43 -4.02 -16.07 3.38
C LYS A 43 -3.46 -15.17 4.50
N TYR A 44 -2.45 -15.65 5.20
CA TYR A 44 -1.83 -14.93 6.32
C TYR A 44 -0.48 -14.36 5.90
N LYS A 45 -0.34 -13.04 6.11
CA LYS A 45 0.90 -12.29 5.87
C LYS A 45 1.34 -11.60 7.16
N PRO A 46 2.66 -11.47 7.39
CA PRO A 46 3.22 -10.65 8.45
C PRO A 46 2.66 -9.22 8.42
N LEU A 47 2.55 -8.56 9.58
CA LEU A 47 1.97 -7.23 9.72
C LEU A 47 2.66 -6.19 8.83
N ASP A 48 3.98 -6.28 8.68
CA ASP A 48 4.79 -5.33 7.90
C ASP A 48 4.56 -5.38 6.38
N LEU A 49 4.04 -6.52 5.90
CA LEU A 49 3.73 -6.72 4.48
C LEU A 49 2.26 -6.38 4.15
N ARG A 50 1.44 -6.13 5.17
CA ARG A 50 0.03 -5.72 4.97
C ARG A 50 -0.05 -4.31 4.38
N PRO A 51 -1.13 -3.99 3.65
CA PRO A 51 -1.33 -2.64 3.13
C PRO A 51 -1.42 -1.63 4.28
N LYS A 52 -0.69 -0.53 4.16
CA LYS A 52 -0.71 0.58 5.14
C LYS A 52 -1.95 1.44 4.89
N LYS A 53 -3.06 1.05 5.51
CA LYS A 53 -4.33 1.81 5.57
C LYS A 53 -4.61 2.26 7.01
N THR A 54 -5.55 3.20 7.19
CA THR A 54 -6.04 3.53 8.54
C THR A 54 -6.79 2.33 9.15
N ARG A 55 -6.92 2.31 10.48
CA ARG A 55 -7.64 1.23 11.19
C ARG A 55 -9.09 1.13 10.73
N ALA A 56 -9.77 2.28 10.59
CA ALA A 56 -11.15 2.36 10.13
C ALA A 56 -11.34 1.67 8.76
N ILE A 57 -10.48 1.98 7.77
CA ILE A 57 -10.57 1.37 6.43
C ILE A 57 -10.28 -0.14 6.47
N ARG A 58 -9.45 -0.63 7.40
CA ARG A 58 -9.20 -2.07 7.56
C ARG A 58 -10.37 -2.84 8.17
N GLN A 59 -11.23 -2.16 8.95
CA GLN A 59 -12.39 -2.76 9.61
C GLN A 59 -13.69 -2.62 8.82
N MET A 60 -13.71 -1.71 7.83
CA MET A 60 -14.82 -1.55 6.90
C MET A 60 -15.09 -2.84 6.11
N LEU A 61 -16.34 -3.02 5.69
CA LEU A 61 -16.76 -4.09 4.78
C LEU A 61 -15.94 -4.06 3.48
N ASN A 62 -15.71 -5.24 2.92
CA ASN A 62 -15.12 -5.35 1.59
C ASN A 62 -16.14 -4.92 0.53
N LYS A 63 -15.67 -4.38 -0.61
CA LYS A 63 -16.55 -3.98 -1.74
C LYS A 63 -17.49 -5.09 -2.21
N HIS A 64 -17.04 -6.34 -2.12
CA HIS A 64 -17.87 -7.49 -2.45
C HIS A 64 -19.05 -7.61 -1.49
N GLU A 65 -18.79 -7.54 -0.19
CA GLU A 65 -19.80 -7.63 0.88
C GLU A 65 -20.76 -6.45 0.82
N GLU A 66 -20.25 -5.24 0.60
CA GLU A 66 -21.03 -4.02 0.40
C GLU A 66 -22.00 -4.13 -0.78
N GLY A 67 -21.60 -4.83 -1.86
CA GLY A 67 -22.41 -5.06 -3.04
C GLY A 67 -23.36 -6.27 -2.96
N LEU A 68 -23.32 -7.07 -1.87
CA LEU A 68 -24.17 -8.25 -1.75
C LEU A 68 -25.64 -7.84 -1.68
N LYS A 69 -26.43 -8.34 -2.64
CA LYS A 69 -27.88 -8.17 -2.68
C LYS A 69 -28.55 -9.52 -2.56
N THR A 70 -29.62 -9.59 -1.79
CA THR A 70 -30.43 -10.82 -1.68
C THR A 70 -31.07 -11.16 -3.04
N ARG A 71 -31.36 -12.45 -3.27
CA ARG A 71 -32.04 -12.90 -4.51
C ARG A 71 -33.37 -12.17 -4.74
N LYS A 72 -34.10 -11.88 -3.64
CA LYS A 72 -35.35 -11.10 -3.65
C LYS A 72 -35.12 -9.67 -4.14
N MET A 73 -34.11 -8.98 -3.60
CA MET A 73 -33.76 -7.62 -4.03
C MET A 73 -33.30 -7.57 -5.50
N GLN A 74 -32.49 -8.55 -5.95
CA GLN A 74 -32.06 -8.63 -7.34
C GLN A 74 -33.22 -8.85 -8.31
N ARG A 75 -34.18 -9.73 -7.96
CA ARG A 75 -35.41 -9.93 -8.73
C ARG A 75 -36.21 -8.62 -8.81
N ASN A 76 -36.40 -7.94 -7.68
CA ASN A 76 -37.15 -6.69 -7.63
C ASN A 76 -36.50 -5.59 -8.48
N ALA A 77 -35.19 -5.41 -8.36
CA ALA A 77 -34.43 -4.42 -9.13
C ALA A 77 -34.48 -4.67 -10.65
N ARG A 78 -34.57 -5.95 -11.06
CA ARG A 78 -34.72 -6.34 -12.47
C ARG A 78 -36.14 -6.08 -12.98
N LEU A 79 -37.15 -6.39 -12.17
CA LEU A 79 -38.55 -6.21 -12.54
C LEU A 79 -38.96 -4.73 -12.59
N TYR A 80 -38.49 -3.94 -11.63
CA TYR A 80 -38.89 -2.55 -11.45
C TYR A 80 -37.67 -1.61 -11.39
N PRO A 81 -36.97 -1.43 -12.53
CA PRO A 81 -35.90 -0.43 -12.59
C PRO A 81 -36.49 0.97 -12.48
N ILE A 82 -35.82 1.85 -11.72
CA ILE A 82 -36.18 3.27 -11.66
C ILE A 82 -35.93 3.87 -13.04
N ARG A 83 -37.00 4.33 -13.68
CA ARG A 83 -36.94 4.97 -14.99
C ARG A 83 -36.78 6.47 -14.82
N LYS A 84 -35.95 7.09 -15.66
CA LYS A 84 -35.89 8.55 -15.76
C LYS A 84 -37.03 9.00 -16.66
N PHE A 85 -37.89 9.89 -16.15
CA PHE A 85 -39.00 10.46 -16.91
C PHE A 85 -39.08 11.98 -16.70
N ALA A 86 -39.79 12.67 -17.59
CA ALA A 86 -40.13 14.07 -17.48
C ALA A 86 -41.63 14.22 -17.71
N VAL A 87 -42.24 15.21 -17.05
CA VAL A 87 -43.65 15.56 -17.24
C VAL A 87 -43.70 16.79 -18.14
N LYS A 88 -44.54 16.72 -19.17
CA LYS A 88 -44.79 17.87 -20.04
C LYS A 88 -45.53 18.94 -19.23
N ALA A 89 -45.12 20.20 -19.39
CA ALA A 89 -45.84 21.34 -18.82
C ALA A 89 -47.22 21.52 -19.46
#